data_AF-A0A7X2D990-F1
#
_entry.id   AF-A0A7X2D990-F1
#
_cell.length_a   1.000
_cell.length_b   1.000
_cell.length_c   1.000
_cell.angle_alpha   90.00
_cell.angle_beta   90.00
_cell.angle_gamma   90.00
#
_symmetry.space_group_name_H-M   'P 1'
#
loop_
_entity.id
_entity.type
_entity.pdbx_description
1 polymer ?
#
loop_
_entity_poly.entity_id
_entity_poly.type
_entity_poly.pdbx_seq_one_letter_code
_entity_poly.pdbx_strand_id
1 'polypeptide(L)' 'MVSKEVAKRYRQVRNKAQVWVFEALSDMRERLPFPILGIHSDNGGEFINAEET' A
#
# COMPACT_ATOMS: atom_id res chain seq x y z
N MET A 1 -14.87 7.57 29.80
CA MET A 1 -13.86 7.92 28.78
C MET A 1 -13.15 6.64 28.35
N VAL A 2 -13.73 5.91 27.40
CA VAL A 2 -13.07 4.73 26.81
C VAL A 2 -12.85 5.06 25.34
N SER A 3 -11.80 5.83 25.05
CA SER A 3 -11.27 5.88 23.69
C SER A 3 -10.59 4.54 23.45
N LYS A 4 -11.35 3.57 22.92
CA LYS A 4 -10.73 2.40 22.31
C LYS A 4 -10.01 2.90 21.08
N GLU A 5 -8.70 2.98 21.20
CA GLU A 5 -7.81 3.05 20.06
C GLU A 5 -8.12 1.84 19.17
N VAL A 6 -8.72 2.12 18.02
CA VAL A 6 -8.87 1.11 16.97
C VAL A 6 -7.44 0.79 16.57
N ALA A 7 -6.93 -0.37 17.01
CA ALA A 7 -5.56 -0.77 16.78
C ALA A 7 -5.22 -0.57 15.29
N LYS A 8 -4.38 0.43 15.03
CA LYS A 8 -4.05 0.90 13.70
C LYS A 8 -3.23 -0.19 13.01
N ARG A 9 -3.91 -1.11 12.32
CA ARG A 9 -3.29 -2.30 11.72
C ARG A 9 -2.66 -1.93 10.39
N TYR A 10 -1.51 -1.28 10.44
CA TYR A 10 -0.70 -1.05 9.26
C TYR A 10 0.03 -2.33 8.84
N ARG A 11 0.04 -2.61 7.55
CA ARG A 11 1.02 -3.53 6.96
C ARG A 11 2.28 -2.72 6.69
N GLN A 12 3.35 -3.05 7.42
CA GLN A 12 4.65 -2.45 7.24
C GLN A 12 5.38 -3.15 6.09
N VAL A 13 6.10 -2.38 5.28
CA VAL A 13 7.00 -2.89 4.23
C VAL A 13 8.44 -2.81 4.73
N ARG A 14 9.32 -3.67 4.20
CA ARG A 14 10.72 -3.76 4.63
C ARG A 14 11.48 -2.44 4.42
N ASN A 15 11.25 -1.79 3.28
CA ASN A 15 11.73 -0.45 2.95
C ASN A 15 10.90 0.11 1.77
N LYS A 16 11.25 1.30 1.28
CA LYS A 16 10.56 1.97 0.16
C LYS A 16 10.94 1.46 -1.23
N ALA A 17 11.61 0.32 -1.38
CA ALA A 17 11.84 -0.23 -2.72
C ALA A 17 10.49 -0.65 -3.34
N GLN A 18 10.31 -0.34 -4.62
CA GLN A 18 9.08 -0.57 -5.39
C GLN A 18 8.55 -2.01 -5.25
N VAL A 19 9.44 -3.01 -5.26
CA VAL A 19 9.08 -4.42 -5.10
C VAL A 19 8.28 -4.70 -3.82
N TRP A 20 8.69 -4.15 -2.68
CA TRP A 20 8.03 -4.41 -1.39
C TRP A 20 6.71 -3.65 -1.27
N VAL A 21 6.65 -2.45 -1.85
CA VAL A 21 5.43 -1.64 -1.90
C VAL A 21 4.39 -2.31 -2.79
N PHE A 22 4.80 -2.80 -3.95
CA PHE A 22 3.92 -3.50 -4.90
C PHE A 22 3.38 -4.81 -4.31
N GLU A 23 4.24 -5.63 -3.69
CA GLU A 23 3.81 -6.87 -3.01
C GLU A 23 2.78 -6.57 -1.91
N ALA A 24 3.05 -5.57 -1.06
CA ALA A 24 2.12 -5.19 -0.01
C ALA A 24 0.79 -4.66 -0.54
N LEU A 25 0.78 -3.90 -1.64
CA LEU A 25 -0.44 -3.43 -2.30
C LEU A 25 -1.24 -4.60 -2.90
N SER A 26 -0.58 -5.57 -3.51
CA SER A 26 -1.24 -6.77 -4.03
C SER A 26 -1.89 -7.58 -2.91
N ASP A 27 -1.16 -7.82 -1.81
CA ASP A 27 -1.66 -8.48 -0.61
C ASP A 27 -2.86 -7.77 0.01
N MET A 28 -2.86 -6.43 0.00
CA MET A 28 -3.98 -5.63 0.51
C MET A 28 -5.21 -5.75 -0.40
N ARG A 29 -5.02 -5.69 -1.72
CA ARG A 29 -6.10 -5.78 -2.71
C ARG A 29 -6.90 -7.07 -2.58
N GLU A 30 -6.23 -8.20 -2.31
CA GLU A 30 -6.89 -9.50 -2.13
C GLU A 30 -7.75 -9.60 -0.86
N ARG A 31 -7.50 -8.75 0.14
CA ARG A 31 -8.18 -8.80 1.45
C ARG A 31 -9.36 -7.85 1.55
N LEU A 32 -9.53 -6.95 0.58
CA LEU A 32 -10.63 -6.00 0.60
C LEU A 32 -11.94 -6.70 0.23
N PRO A 33 -13.05 -6.42 0.92
CA PRO A 33 -14.34 -7.03 0.62
C PRO A 33 -15.01 -6.45 -0.64
N PHE A 34 -14.27 -5.67 -1.44
CA PHE A 34 -14.73 -5.02 -2.66
C PHE A 34 -13.55 -4.79 -3.63
N PRO A 35 -13.82 -4.68 -4.94
CA PRO A 35 -12.78 -4.39 -5.93
C PRO A 35 -12.26 -2.96 -5.79
N ILE A 36 -10.94 -2.78 -5.94
CA ILE A 36 -10.33 -1.46 -6.07
C ILE A 36 -10.45 -1.01 -7.54
N LEU A 37 -11.04 0.16 -7.77
CA LEU A 37 -11.18 0.74 -9.12
C LEU A 37 -10.00 1.62 -9.54
N GLY A 38 -9.25 2.15 -8.58
CA GLY A 38 -8.07 2.97 -8.83
C GLY A 38 -7.31 3.28 -7.56
N ILE A 39 -6.02 3.54 -7.70
CA ILE A 39 -5.12 3.99 -6.64
C ILE A 39 -4.45 5.27 -7.14
N HIS A 40 -4.55 6.34 -6.37
CA HIS A 40 -3.82 7.58 -6.65
C HIS A 40 -2.53 7.57 -5.83
N SER A 41 -1.42 7.22 -6.48
CA SER A 41 -0.09 7.30 -5.89
C SER A 41 0.42 8.74 -5.90
N ASP A 42 1.17 9.11 -4.87
CA ASP A 42 1.94 10.35 -4.84
C ASP A 42 3.22 10.19 -5.70
N ASN A 43 4.01 11.25 -5.84
CA ASN A 43 5.26 11.31 -6.60
C ASN A 43 6.44 10.58 -5.91
N GLY A 44 6.15 9.58 -5.08
CA GLY A 44 7.18 8.76 -4.44
C GLY A 44 7.89 7.87 -5.45
N GLY A 45 9.22 7.72 -5.33
CA GLY A 45 10.01 6.89 -6.23
C GLY A 45 9.62 5.41 -6.23
N GLU A 46 8.94 4.94 -5.19
CA GLU A 46 8.32 3.61 -5.11
C GLU A 46 7.13 3.41 -6.07
N PHE A 47 6.62 4.49 -6.69
CA PHE A 47 5.48 4.49 -7.60
C PHE A 47 5.83 4.98 -9.02
N ILE A 48 7.09 5.37 -9.27
CA ILE A 48 7.56 5.77 -10.60
C ILE A 48 7.99 4.50 -11.35
N ASN A 49 7.46 4.29 -12.56
CA ASN A 49 7.84 3.15 -13.39
C ASN A 49 9.27 3.37 -13.94
N ALA A 50 10.20 2.49 -13.62
CA ALA A 50 11.56 2.52 -14.17
C ALA A 50 11.64 2.02 -15.63
N GLU A 51 10.52 1.57 -16.21
CA GLU A 51 10.41 0.95 -17.54
C GLU A 51 10.28 1.96 -18.70
N GLU A 52 10.34 3.27 -18.45
CA GLU A 52 10.47 4.28 -19.51
C GLU A 52 11.96 4.47 -19.88
N THR A 53 12.54 3.52 -20.61
CA THR A 53 13.77 3.68 -21.40
C THR A 53 13.72 2.79 -22.63
#